data_AF-A0A0P8AR02-F1
#
_entry.id   AF-A0A0P8AR02-F1
#
_cell.length_a   1.000
_cell.length_b   1.000
_cell.length_c   1.000
_cell.angle_alpha   90.00
_cell.angle_beta   90.00
_cell.angle_gamma   90.00
#
_symmetry.space_group_name_H-M   'P 1'
#
loop_
_entity.id
_entity.type
_entity.pdbx_description
1 polymer ?
#
loop_
_entity_poly.entity_id
_entity_poly.type
_entity_poly.pdbx_seq_one_letter_code
_entity_poly.pdbx_strand_id
1 'polypeptide(L)' 'MRAGFRGTFVISWSQTEVGGLDDPALSALEVGSVWSWRGDAICVDGPGGPLRLDGALGEAELRRRA' A
#
# COMPACT_ATOMS: atom_id res chain seq x y z
N MET A 1 0.93 -2.02 -9.93
CA MET A 1 0.81 -0.81 -9.10
C MET A 1 2.17 -0.11 -9.04
N ARG A 2 2.22 1.22 -9.21
CA ARG A 2 3.39 2.02 -8.88
C ARG A 2 2.97 2.92 -7.72
N ALA A 3 3.47 2.66 -6.52
CA ALA A 3 3.32 3.64 -5.45
C ALA A 3 4.13 4.87 -5.86
N GLY A 4 3.53 6.07 -5.78
CA GLY A 4 4.23 7.35 -5.98
C GLY A 4 5.31 7.62 -4.91
N PHE A 5 5.46 6.69 -3.96
CA PHE A 5 6.39 6.68 -2.85
C PHE A 5 7.14 5.34 -2.83
N ARG A 6 8.44 5.37 -2.55
CA ARG A 6 9.22 4.14 -2.28
C ARG A 6 9.11 3.83 -0.79
N GLY A 7 8.39 2.76 -0.45
CA GLY A 7 8.24 2.27 0.91
C GLY A 7 7.90 0.79 0.94
N THR A 8 7.79 0.25 2.14
CA THR A 8 7.36 -1.11 2.44
C THR A 8 5.85 -1.14 2.61
N PHE A 9 5.21 -2.05 1.88
CA PHE A 9 3.77 -2.24 1.91
C PHE A 9 3.45 -3.68 2.26
N VAL A 10 2.41 -3.86 3.07
CA VAL A 10 1.88 -5.17 3.46
C VAL A 10 0.43 -5.30 3.03
N ILE A 11 0.00 -6.52 2.77
CA ILE A 11 -1.40 -6.89 2.55
C ILE A 11 -1.83 -7.69 3.78
N SER A 12 -2.94 -7.31 4.40
CA SER A 12 -3.50 -8.10 5.51
C SER A 12 -3.96 -9.46 4.99
N TRP A 13 -3.80 -10.51 5.79
CA TRP A 13 -4.32 -11.84 5.46
C TRP A 13 -5.83 -11.81 5.14
N SER A 14 -6.58 -11.00 5.88
CA SER A 14 -8.03 -10.81 5.68
C SER A 14 -8.40 -10.15 4.35
N GLN A 15 -7.43 -9.68 3.57
CA GLN A 15 -7.63 -9.17 2.22
C GLN A 15 -7.40 -10.22 1.14
N THR A 16 -7.00 -11.43 1.51
CA THR A 16 -6.67 -12.50 0.57
C THR A 16 -7.87 -13.39 0.29
N GLU A 17 -7.97 -13.83 -0.96
CA GLU A 17 -8.90 -14.83 -1.45
C GLU A 17 -8.06 -16.04 -1.87
N VAL A 18 -8.28 -17.23 -1.32
CA VAL A 18 -7.56 -18.46 -1.71
C VAL A 18 -8.59 -19.48 -2.20
N GLY A 19 -8.42 -19.96 -3.43
CA GLY A 19 -9.34 -20.95 -4.02
C GLY A 19 -10.81 -20.49 -4.05
N GLY A 20 -11.07 -19.19 -4.06
CA GLY A 20 -12.41 -18.59 -4.02
C GLY A 20 -12.98 -18.35 -2.62
N LEU A 21 -12.21 -18.58 -1.55
CA LEU A 21 -12.58 -18.25 -0.17
C LEU A 21 -11.93 -16.94 0.27
N ASP A 22 -12.73 -15.96 0.67
CA ASP A 22 -12.28 -14.71 1.29
C ASP A 22 -11.88 -14.94 2.77
N ASP A 23 -10.80 -14.27 3.22
CA ASP A 23 -10.20 -14.42 4.56
C ASP A 23 -10.14 -15.89 5.03
N PRO A 24 -9.49 -16.77 4.24
CA PRO A 24 -9.53 -18.20 4.51
C PRO A 24 -8.74 -18.53 5.78
N ALA A 25 -9.21 -19.50 6.57
CA ALA A 25 -8.41 -20.02 7.66
C ALA A 25 -7.07 -20.58 7.12
N LEU A 26 -5.98 -20.43 7.88
CA LEU A 26 -4.65 -20.92 7.44
C LEU A 26 -4.64 -22.42 7.13
N SER A 27 -5.52 -23.20 7.76
CA SER A 27 -5.69 -24.63 7.49
C SER A 27 -6.27 -24.93 6.10
N ALA A 28 -6.86 -23.96 5.42
CA ALA A 28 -7.36 -24.09 4.05
C ALA A 28 -6.29 -23.82 2.99
N LEU A 29 -5.08 -23.41 3.39
CA LEU A 29 -3.98 -23.14 2.47
C LEU A 29 -3.29 -24.45 2.08
N GLU A 30 -3.37 -24.80 0.80
CA GLU A 30 -2.72 -25.97 0.24
C GLU A 30 -1.72 -25.58 -0.86
N VAL A 31 -0.69 -26.41 -1.06
CA VAL A 31 0.29 -26.22 -2.13
C VAL A 31 -0.43 -26.26 -3.48
N GLY A 32 -0.16 -25.26 -4.31
CA GLY A 32 -0.79 -25.14 -5.63
C GLY A 32 -2.12 -24.37 -5.63
N SER A 33 -2.59 -23.90 -4.47
CA SER A 33 -3.76 -23.03 -4.41
C SER A 33 -3.52 -21.73 -5.17
N VAL A 34 -4.52 -21.33 -5.96
CA VAL A 34 -4.56 -19.98 -6.55
C VAL A 34 -5.02 -18.98 -5.51
N TRP A 35 -4.42 -17.80 -5.50
CA TRP A 35 -4.81 -16.74 -4.59
C TRP A 35 -4.86 -15.38 -5.28
N SER A 36 -5.69 -14.51 -4.74
CA SER A 36 -5.74 -13.09 -5.09
C SER A 36 -5.92 -12.26 -3.83
N TRP A 37 -5.89 -10.94 -3.96
CA TRP A 37 -6.19 -10.04 -2.86
C TRP A 37 -6.90 -8.79 -3.38
N ARG A 38 -7.66 -8.14 -2.51
CA ARG A 38 -8.46 -6.94 -2.84
C ARG A 38 -8.29 -5.84 -1.79
N GLY A 39 -8.61 -4.61 -2.17
CA GLY A 39 -8.50 -3.43 -1.32
C GLY A 39 -7.14 -2.74 -1.40
N ASP A 40 -6.79 -2.00 -0.35
CA ASP A 40 -5.58 -1.18 -0.31
C ASP A 40 -4.43 -1.87 0.42
N ALA A 41 -3.21 -1.74 -0.12
CA ALA A 41 -2.01 -2.17 0.60
C ALA A 41 -1.63 -1.13 1.66
N ILE A 42 -1.20 -1.59 2.83
CA ILE A 42 -0.87 -0.75 3.98
C ILE A 42 0.61 -0.41 3.96
N CYS A 43 0.96 0.87 3.96
CA CYS A 43 2.34 1.32 4.12
C CYS A 43 2.77 1.23 5.59
N VAL A 44 3.91 0.60 5.89
CA VAL A 44 4.37 0.38 7.28
C VAL A 44 5.57 1.24 7.67
N ASP A 45 6.21 1.90 6.71
CA ASP A 45 7.41 2.73 6.90
C ASP A 45 7.29 4.12 6.25
N GLY A 46 6.12 4.46 5.72
CA GLY A 46 5.81 5.73 5.09
C GLY A 46 4.67 6.48 5.78
N PRO A 47 4.32 7.68 5.29
CA PRO A 47 3.20 8.44 5.81
C PRO A 47 1.91 7.61 5.70
N GLY A 48 1.16 7.45 6.80
CA GLY A 48 -0.13 6.75 6.82
C GLY A 48 -1.28 7.48 6.11
N GLY A 49 -0.95 8.43 5.23
CA GLY A 49 -1.88 9.29 4.50
C GLY A 49 -1.31 9.66 3.13
N PRO A 50 -1.93 10.61 2.41
CA PRO A 50 -1.46 11.03 1.10
C PRO A 50 0.03 11.44 1.14
N LEU A 51 0.79 11.04 0.12
CA LEU A 51 2.17 11.50 -0.04
C LEU A 51 2.16 13.03 -0.18
N ARG A 52 2.72 13.73 0.82
CA ARG A 52 2.96 15.16 0.74
C ARG A 52 4.20 15.39 -0.13
N LEU A 53 4.02 16.13 -1.22
CA LEU A 53 5.11 16.55 -2.07
C LEU A 53 5.65 17.88 -1.55
N ASP A 54 6.94 17.90 -1.21
CA ASP A 54 7.66 19.10 -0.76
C ASP A 54 8.73 19.50 -1.80
N GLY A 55 9.26 20.72 -1.70
CA GLY A 55 10.35 21.18 -2.57
C GLY A 55 9.86 21.57 -3.97
N ALA A 56 8.70 22.21 -4.06
CA ALA A 56 8.19 22.68 -5.33
C ALA A 56 9.18 23.67 -5.96
N LEU A 57 9.38 23.58 -7.28
CA LEU A 57 10.18 24.55 -8.02
C LEU A 57 9.65 25.97 -7.75
N GLY A 58 10.51 26.83 -7.20
CA GLY A 58 10.15 28.21 -6.84
C GLY A 58 9.59 28.42 -5.42
N GLU A 59 9.45 27.38 -4.60
CA GLU A 59 8.97 27.48 -3.21
C GLU A 59 9.79 28.48 -2.37
N ALA A 60 11.12 28.48 -2.55
CA ALA A 60 12.02 29.42 -1.88
C ALA A 60 11.81 30.88 -2.32
N GLU A 61 11.45 31.12 -3.59
CA GLU A 61 11.16 32.47 -4.10
C GLU A 61 9.83 32.99 -3.56
N LEU A 62 8.80 32.15 -3.51
CA LEU A 62 7.49 32.46 -2.90
C LEU A 62 7.64 32.81 -1.41
N ARG A 63 8.39 32.03 -0.64
CA ARG A 63 8.61 32.28 0.80
C ARG A 63 9.36 33.59 1.05
N ARG A 64 10.26 34.02 0.15
CA ARG A 64 11.02 35.27 0.28
C ARG A 64 10.13 36.52 0.08
N ARG A 65 9.01 36.38 -0.63
CA ARG A 65 8.13 37.49 -1.01
C ARG A 65 6.93 37.69 -0.07
N ALA A 66 6.73 36.80 0.90
CA ALA A 66 5.71 36.93 1.93
C ALA A 66 6.26 37.70 3.13
#